data_AF-A0A1S1LDI8-F1
#
_entry.id   AF-A0A1S1LDI8-F1
#
_cell.length_a   1.000
_cell.length_b   1.000
_cell.length_c   1.000
_cell.angle_alpha   90.00
_cell.angle_beta   90.00
_cell.angle_gamma   90.00
#
_symmetry.space_group_name_H-M   'P 1'
#
loop_
_entity.id
_entity.type
_entity.pdbx_description
1 polymer ?
#
loop_
_entity_poly.entity_id
_entity_poly.type
_entity_poly.pdbx_seq_one_letter_code
_entity_poly.pdbx_strand_id
1 'polypeptide(L)'
;MLSWAELVLDEENPRLEESGETTRESINALIELDTAKQINIARDIAESGTLSPFELPGVIVEGGLYIVVEGNRRVAALKMLKSPGLIDDQRIRRRVEGIIAENGTGPDDVACSLFTNRESARRWIELRHSGENEGRGLSPWTTDMSERFNPTPGSQTGLAMQLRDLMTNAYPDDAQLLGHLTTIFRGGYNTAGTRVRRRVTTLGRLIAPKQMQEAFGYRIERSSGAIHMIGPEQAVKDAFRKIIFDVSEGMTARDINNQDLIKGYIASISHFKVPDGSANLTGSSNPSPSSGQSSAPSSGRGIATPPTSGSGPQQPLPTPPAAPIARRRHPRVERSIFQGLRLARFQLRTFDTLVQAQRLDIDTMTLVAGVMVRVIVELCVTEAVDKLALTVTGRPTLRNKLKAVLEQLDPQIGHSQNRGPRLAAAWMDSQKDNAANGLGVDIMNAYVHSFTQTAGPSDVRALSETYRPLLEDLDGLM
;
A
#
# COMPACT_ATOMS: atom_id res chain seq x y z
N MET A 1 16.48 9.38 -29.62
CA MET A 1 15.01 9.28 -29.69
C MET A 1 14.66 9.09 -31.15
N LEU A 2 13.75 8.16 -31.45
CA LEU A 2 13.22 7.93 -32.79
C LEU A 2 11.69 7.99 -32.72
N SER A 3 11.04 8.50 -33.75
CA SER A 3 9.58 8.49 -33.81
C SER A 3 9.05 7.07 -33.92
N TRP A 4 7.92 6.77 -33.29
CA TRP A 4 7.26 5.46 -33.42
C TRP A 4 6.98 5.06 -34.89
N ALA A 5 6.82 6.06 -35.77
CA ALA A 5 6.57 5.89 -37.19
C ALA A 5 7.82 5.43 -37.96
N GLU A 6 9.02 5.83 -37.51
CA GLU A 6 10.30 5.49 -38.15
C GLU A 6 10.77 4.07 -37.83
N LEU A 7 10.27 3.49 -36.74
CA LEU A 7 10.63 2.14 -36.31
C LEU A 7 9.94 1.09 -37.18
N VAL A 8 10.70 0.15 -37.73
CA VAL A 8 10.20 -0.99 -38.50
C VAL A 8 10.40 -2.27 -37.70
N LEU A 9 9.38 -3.13 -37.65
CA LEU A 9 9.50 -4.42 -36.97
C LEU A 9 10.46 -5.31 -37.76
N ASP A 10 11.28 -6.08 -37.05
CA ASP A 10 12.21 -7.00 -37.70
C ASP A 10 11.47 -8.19 -38.31
N GLU A 11 11.67 -8.40 -39.60
CA GLU A 11 11.12 -9.53 -40.35
C GLU A 11 11.74 -10.85 -39.86
N GLU A 12 13.01 -10.86 -39.44
CA GLU A 12 13.68 -12.07 -38.92
C GLU A 12 13.40 -12.32 -37.43
N ASN A 13 12.25 -11.88 -36.92
CA ASN A 13 11.90 -12.03 -35.50
C ASN A 13 11.78 -13.52 -35.13
N PRO A 14 12.66 -14.08 -34.27
CA PRO A 14 12.69 -15.52 -33.97
C PRO A 14 11.45 -16.07 -33.27
N ARG A 15 10.49 -15.21 -32.92
CA ARG A 15 9.20 -15.58 -32.33
C ARG A 15 8.14 -15.96 -33.36
N LEU A 16 8.35 -15.58 -34.62
CA LEU A 16 7.41 -15.86 -35.71
C LEU A 16 7.98 -17.02 -36.54
N GLU A 17 7.17 -18.03 -36.82
CA GLU A 17 7.57 -19.15 -37.70
C GLU A 17 7.67 -18.68 -39.16
N GLU A 18 6.82 -17.71 -39.54
CA GLU A 18 6.84 -17.03 -40.83
C GLU A 18 6.93 -15.51 -40.59
N SER A 19 7.90 -14.89 -41.25
CA SER A 19 8.06 -13.43 -41.27
C SER A 19 6.89 -12.80 -42.02
N GLY A 20 6.19 -11.85 -41.39
CA GLY A 20 5.23 -11.02 -42.13
C GLY A 20 5.99 -10.08 -43.06
N GLU A 21 5.56 -9.99 -44.33
CA GLU A 21 6.14 -9.10 -45.34
C GLU A 21 5.78 -7.63 -45.09
N THR A 22 4.75 -7.39 -44.26
CA THR A 22 4.29 -6.05 -43.91
C THR A 22 4.18 -5.83 -42.40
N THR A 23 4.29 -4.58 -41.96
CA THR A 23 4.08 -4.21 -40.54
C THR A 23 2.72 -4.68 -40.01
N ARG A 24 1.68 -4.71 -40.84
CA ARG A 24 0.35 -5.24 -40.46
C ARG A 24 0.45 -6.74 -40.18
N GLU A 25 1.05 -7.51 -41.06
CA GLU A 25 1.21 -8.95 -40.87
C GLU A 25 2.04 -9.27 -39.63
N SER A 26 3.19 -8.60 -39.44
CA SER A 26 4.02 -8.84 -38.25
C SER A 26 3.29 -8.51 -36.95
N ILE A 27 2.46 -7.45 -36.92
CA ILE A 27 1.64 -7.11 -35.76
C ILE A 27 0.59 -8.20 -35.50
N ASN A 28 -0.14 -8.64 -36.52
CA ASN A 28 -1.18 -9.66 -36.35
C ASN A 28 -0.59 -11.03 -35.98
N ALA A 29 0.55 -11.42 -36.55
CA ALA A 29 1.26 -12.64 -36.17
C ALA A 29 1.71 -12.62 -34.69
N LEU A 30 2.19 -11.46 -34.19
CA LEU A 30 2.51 -11.29 -32.77
C LEU A 30 1.27 -11.32 -31.85
N ILE A 31 0.13 -10.83 -32.33
CA ILE A 31 -1.15 -10.90 -31.63
C ILE A 31 -1.65 -12.35 -31.56
N GLU A 32 -1.54 -13.12 -32.63
CA GLU A 32 -1.96 -14.52 -32.69
C GLU A 32 -1.12 -15.40 -31.78
N LEU A 33 0.19 -15.15 -31.70
CA LEU A 33 1.10 -15.89 -30.83
C LEU A 33 0.72 -15.78 -29.34
N ASP A 34 0.38 -14.58 -28.87
CA ASP A 34 -0.06 -14.37 -27.48
C ASP A 34 -0.89 -13.09 -27.31
N THR A 35 -2.18 -13.19 -27.67
CA THR A 35 -3.11 -12.05 -27.65
C THR A 35 -3.21 -11.40 -26.28
N ALA A 36 -3.29 -12.20 -25.21
CA ALA A 36 -3.47 -11.69 -23.86
C ALA A 36 -2.23 -10.88 -23.42
N LYS A 37 -1.02 -11.41 -23.62
CA LYS A 37 0.19 -10.67 -23.25
C LYS A 37 0.38 -9.43 -24.14
N GLN A 38 0.07 -9.49 -25.43
CA GLN A 38 0.23 -8.35 -26.32
C GLN A 38 -0.72 -7.18 -25.94
N ILE A 39 -1.97 -7.49 -25.57
CA ILE A 39 -2.91 -6.49 -25.04
C ILE A 39 -2.45 -5.93 -23.69
N ASN A 40 -1.88 -6.76 -22.81
CA ASN A 40 -1.35 -6.28 -21.53
C ASN A 40 -0.17 -5.32 -21.71
N ILE A 41 0.73 -5.57 -22.67
CA ILE A 41 1.81 -4.64 -23.00
C ILE A 41 1.25 -3.32 -23.53
N ALA A 42 0.24 -3.36 -24.40
CA ALA A 42 -0.39 -2.14 -24.91
C ALA A 42 -1.06 -1.34 -23.78
N ARG A 43 -1.75 -2.01 -22.86
CA ARG A 43 -2.34 -1.36 -21.68
C ARG A 43 -1.28 -0.68 -20.81
N ASP A 44 -0.20 -1.38 -20.49
CA ASP A 44 0.90 -0.86 -19.66
C ASP A 44 1.58 0.37 -20.29
N ILE A 45 1.81 0.35 -21.60
CA ILE A 45 2.37 1.51 -22.34
C ILE A 45 1.40 2.69 -22.31
N ALA A 46 0.09 2.44 -22.49
CA ALA A 46 -0.92 3.50 -22.46
C ALA A 46 -1.07 4.11 -21.05
N GLU A 47 -1.14 3.26 -20.01
CA GLU A 47 -1.27 3.69 -18.60
C GLU A 47 -0.04 4.45 -18.10
N SER A 48 1.17 4.02 -18.47
CA SER A 48 2.42 4.69 -18.07
C SER A 48 2.79 5.90 -18.94
N GLY A 49 2.21 6.00 -20.14
CA GLY A 49 2.55 7.03 -21.12
C GLY A 49 3.95 6.94 -21.71
N THR A 50 4.68 5.84 -21.45
CA THR A 50 6.07 5.67 -21.90
C THR A 50 6.40 4.19 -22.15
N LEU A 51 7.53 3.92 -22.79
CA LEU A 51 8.14 2.59 -22.78
C LEU A 51 9.11 2.48 -21.59
N SER A 52 9.31 1.26 -21.09
CA SER A 52 10.22 1.01 -19.96
C SER A 52 11.62 1.61 -20.23
N PRO A 53 12.11 2.54 -19.39
CA PRO A 53 13.44 3.14 -19.55
C PRO A 53 14.56 2.13 -19.23
N PHE A 54 14.24 1.02 -18.56
CA PHE A 54 15.17 -0.08 -18.29
C PHE A 54 15.31 -1.04 -19.48
N GLU A 55 14.40 -0.99 -20.45
CA GLU A 55 14.29 -1.97 -21.53
C GLU A 55 14.13 -1.29 -22.89
N LEU A 56 15.09 -0.43 -23.23
CA LEU A 56 15.15 0.26 -24.51
C LEU A 56 15.11 -0.74 -25.69
N PRO A 57 14.29 -0.49 -26.72
CA PRO A 57 14.34 -1.24 -27.97
C PRO A 57 15.73 -1.17 -28.61
N GLY A 58 16.23 -2.30 -29.08
CA GLY A 58 17.46 -2.39 -29.85
C GLY A 58 17.16 -2.18 -31.33
N VAL A 59 17.91 -1.29 -31.98
CA VAL A 59 17.65 -0.86 -33.36
C VAL A 59 18.95 -0.90 -34.17
N ILE A 60 18.86 -1.28 -35.43
CA ILE A 60 19.93 -1.16 -36.44
C ILE A 60 19.42 -0.33 -37.63
N VAL A 61 20.34 0.12 -38.49
CA VAL A 61 19.99 0.77 -39.75
C VAL A 61 20.29 -0.19 -40.90
N GLU A 62 19.24 -0.63 -41.61
CA GLU A 62 19.34 -1.45 -42.83
C GLU A 62 18.55 -0.77 -43.96
N GLY A 63 19.19 -0.55 -45.11
CA GLY A 63 18.52 0.14 -46.24
C GLY A 63 18.03 1.56 -45.94
N GLY A 64 18.57 2.22 -44.90
CA GLY A 64 18.12 3.54 -44.44
C GLY A 64 16.89 3.51 -43.51
N LEU A 65 16.40 2.31 -43.15
CA LEU A 65 15.30 2.10 -42.23
C LEU A 65 15.81 1.67 -40.84
N TYR A 66 15.11 2.07 -39.79
CA TYR A 66 15.42 1.70 -38.42
C TYR A 66 14.72 0.38 -38.04
N ILE A 67 15.45 -0.73 -38.14
CA ILE A 67 14.91 -2.07 -37.88
C ILE A 67 15.05 -2.44 -36.40
N VAL A 68 13.95 -2.86 -35.77
CA VAL A 68 13.87 -3.20 -34.35
C VAL A 68 14.28 -4.65 -34.12
N VAL A 69 15.57 -4.90 -33.89
CA VAL A 69 16.10 -6.25 -33.61
C VAL A 69 15.79 -6.77 -32.20
N GLU A 70 15.44 -5.88 -31.27
CA GLU A 70 15.00 -6.28 -29.92
C GLU A 70 13.92 -5.35 -29.37
N GLY A 71 12.91 -5.94 -28.73
CA GLY A 71 11.75 -5.19 -28.25
C GLY A 71 10.58 -5.13 -29.25
N ASN A 72 10.58 -5.98 -30.29
CA ASN A 72 9.53 -6.10 -31.30
C ASN A 72 8.11 -6.07 -30.71
N ARG A 73 7.85 -6.79 -29.63
CA ARG A 73 6.53 -6.84 -28.97
C ARG A 73 6.09 -5.48 -28.40
N ARG A 74 7.01 -4.71 -27.82
CA ARG A 74 6.70 -3.37 -27.27
C ARG A 74 6.45 -2.36 -28.39
N VAL A 75 7.27 -2.39 -29.44
CA VAL A 75 7.07 -1.51 -30.60
C VAL A 75 5.79 -1.88 -31.35
N ALA A 76 5.48 -3.17 -31.50
CA ALA A 76 4.21 -3.62 -32.07
C ALA A 76 3.00 -3.15 -31.24
N ALA A 77 3.07 -3.26 -29.90
CA ALA A 77 2.04 -2.76 -29.00
C ALA A 77 1.85 -1.24 -29.12
N LEU A 78 2.94 -0.48 -29.22
CA LEU A 78 2.87 0.97 -29.45
C LEU A 78 2.23 1.30 -30.81
N LYS A 79 2.61 0.58 -31.88
CA LYS A 79 2.00 0.74 -33.21
C LYS A 79 0.51 0.39 -33.22
N MET A 80 0.09 -0.61 -32.45
CA MET A 80 -1.33 -0.94 -32.25
C MET A 80 -2.10 0.21 -31.58
N LEU A 81 -1.50 0.87 -30.58
CA LEU A 81 -2.11 2.03 -29.90
C LEU A 81 -2.18 3.26 -30.81
N LYS A 82 -1.13 3.53 -31.60
CA LYS A 82 -1.07 4.67 -32.52
C LYS A 82 -1.97 4.49 -33.74
N SER A 83 -2.06 3.25 -34.24
CA SER A 83 -2.82 2.91 -35.44
C SER A 83 -3.63 1.61 -35.25
N PRO A 84 -4.77 1.64 -34.54
CA PRO A 84 -5.62 0.47 -34.32
C PRO A 84 -6.12 -0.21 -35.60
N GLY A 85 -6.17 0.53 -36.72
CA GLY A 85 -6.50 0.00 -38.04
C GLY A 85 -5.51 -1.05 -38.57
N LEU A 86 -4.34 -1.22 -37.94
CA LEU A 86 -3.39 -2.29 -38.26
C LEU A 86 -3.81 -3.65 -37.70
N ILE A 87 -4.76 -3.71 -36.76
CA ILE A 87 -5.23 -4.95 -36.13
C ILE A 87 -6.37 -5.51 -36.98
N ASP A 88 -6.29 -6.75 -37.44
CA ASP A 88 -7.31 -7.33 -38.33
C ASP A 88 -8.54 -7.84 -37.56
N ASP A 89 -8.32 -8.46 -36.39
CA ASP A 89 -9.42 -8.92 -35.53
C ASP A 89 -10.18 -7.73 -34.91
N GLN A 90 -11.44 -7.57 -35.29
CA GLN A 90 -12.30 -6.48 -34.85
C GLN A 90 -12.58 -6.49 -33.33
N ARG A 91 -12.58 -7.65 -32.66
CA ARG A 91 -12.76 -7.74 -31.20
C ARG A 91 -11.52 -7.24 -30.48
N ILE A 92 -10.34 -7.59 -30.98
CA ILE A 92 -9.06 -7.13 -30.43
C ILE A 92 -8.93 -5.62 -30.66
N ARG A 93 -9.24 -5.14 -31.87
CA ARG A 93 -9.26 -3.71 -32.21
C ARG A 93 -10.12 -2.91 -31.23
N ARG A 94 -11.36 -3.32 -30.97
CA ARG A 94 -12.25 -2.65 -29.99
C ARG A 94 -11.67 -2.61 -28.58
N ARG A 95 -10.97 -3.67 -28.15
CA ARG A 95 -10.32 -3.70 -26.83
C ARG A 95 -9.18 -2.67 -26.76
N VAL A 96 -8.39 -2.55 -27.83
CA VAL A 96 -7.32 -1.56 -27.93
C VAL A 96 -7.89 -0.14 -28.01
N GLU A 97 -8.96 0.09 -28.76
CA GLU A 97 -9.67 1.37 -28.79
C GLU A 97 -10.20 1.78 -27.40
N GLY A 98 -10.71 0.82 -26.62
CA GLY A 98 -11.09 1.06 -25.22
C GLY A 98 -9.91 1.50 -24.36
N ILE A 99 -8.75 0.84 -24.49
CA ILE A 99 -7.51 1.24 -23.78
C ILE A 99 -7.11 2.67 -24.17
N ILE A 100 -7.20 3.02 -25.46
CA ILE A 100 -6.86 4.36 -25.95
C ILE A 100 -7.81 5.42 -25.39
N ALA A 101 -9.12 5.12 -25.35
CA ALA A 101 -10.11 6.04 -24.80
C ALA A 101 -9.90 6.31 -23.31
N GLU A 102 -9.44 5.30 -22.55
CA GLU A 102 -9.17 5.39 -21.12
C GLU A 102 -7.83 6.08 -20.81
N ASN A 103 -6.75 5.74 -21.55
CA ASN A 103 -5.37 6.04 -21.14
C ASN A 103 -4.53 6.77 -22.21
N GLY A 104 -5.03 6.91 -23.44
CA GLY A 104 -4.30 7.52 -24.56
C GLY A 104 -3.47 6.54 -25.40
N THR A 105 -2.64 7.07 -26.30
CA THR A 105 -1.94 6.27 -27.34
C THR A 105 -0.46 5.98 -27.03
N GLY A 106 0.01 6.34 -25.83
CA GLY A 106 1.43 6.23 -25.46
C GLY A 106 2.33 7.28 -26.12
N PRO A 107 3.67 7.14 -26.00
CA PRO A 107 4.63 8.15 -26.43
C PRO A 107 4.75 8.27 -27.96
N ASP A 108 5.04 9.47 -28.46
CA ASP A 108 5.33 9.69 -29.90
C ASP A 108 6.79 9.35 -30.26
N ASP A 109 7.71 9.61 -29.33
CA ASP A 109 9.13 9.33 -29.49
C ASP A 109 9.58 8.23 -28.54
N VAL A 110 10.44 7.35 -29.03
CA VAL A 110 10.96 6.20 -28.29
C VAL A 110 12.48 6.34 -28.11
N ALA A 111 12.94 6.11 -26.88
CA ALA A 111 14.37 5.97 -26.60
C ALA A 111 14.84 4.59 -27.08
N CYS A 112 15.81 4.56 -27.99
CA CYS A 112 16.32 3.32 -28.60
C CYS A 112 17.83 3.21 -28.43
N SER A 113 18.31 1.98 -28.32
CA SER A 113 19.74 1.65 -28.38
C SER A 113 20.12 1.32 -29.82
N LEU A 114 20.95 2.16 -30.44
CA LEU A 114 21.41 1.98 -31.82
C LEU A 114 22.65 1.08 -31.86
N PHE A 115 22.60 0.05 -32.71
CA PHE A 115 23.67 -0.90 -32.96
C PHE A 115 24.20 -0.75 -34.40
N THR A 116 25.45 -1.14 -34.63
CA THR A 116 26.09 -1.00 -35.96
C THR A 116 25.59 -2.03 -36.95
N ASN A 117 25.25 -3.24 -36.48
CA ASN A 117 24.71 -4.34 -37.28
C ASN A 117 24.05 -5.39 -36.37
N ARG A 118 23.34 -6.37 -36.96
CA ARG A 118 22.69 -7.48 -36.24
C ARG A 118 23.65 -8.22 -35.31
N GLU A 119 24.88 -8.49 -35.77
CA GLU A 119 25.89 -9.24 -34.99
C GLU A 119 26.29 -8.50 -33.70
N SER A 120 26.42 -7.17 -33.76
CA SER A 120 26.72 -6.34 -32.58
C SER A 120 25.58 -6.33 -31.55
N ALA A 121 24.32 -6.51 -31.99
CA ALA A 121 23.16 -6.63 -31.13
C ALA A 121 23.00 -8.05 -30.56
N ARG A 122 23.39 -9.08 -31.33
CA ARG A 122 23.18 -10.50 -31.05
C ARG A 122 23.58 -10.90 -29.64
N ARG A 123 24.79 -10.55 -29.20
CA ARG A 123 25.29 -10.86 -27.85
C ARG A 123 24.35 -10.38 -26.75
N TRP A 124 23.78 -9.18 -26.89
CA TRP A 124 22.91 -8.58 -25.88
C TRP A 124 21.50 -9.19 -25.91
N ILE A 125 21.02 -9.51 -27.11
CA ILE A 125 19.76 -10.25 -27.32
C ILE A 125 19.87 -11.61 -26.64
N GLU A 126 20.96 -12.34 -26.88
CA GLU A 126 21.21 -13.65 -26.26
C GLU A 126 21.22 -13.53 -24.73
N LEU A 127 21.98 -12.59 -24.15
CA LEU A 127 22.03 -12.40 -22.69
C LEU A 127 20.66 -12.09 -22.06
N ARG A 128 19.80 -11.38 -22.78
CA ARG A 128 18.46 -11.03 -22.28
C ARG A 128 17.48 -12.22 -22.34
N HIS A 129 17.58 -13.08 -23.36
CA HIS A 129 16.62 -14.17 -23.58
C HIS A 129 17.07 -15.54 -23.06
N SER A 130 18.35 -15.74 -22.75
CA SER A 130 18.87 -17.04 -22.24
C SER A 130 18.89 -17.17 -20.71
N GLY A 131 18.29 -16.23 -19.98
CA GLY A 131 18.13 -16.28 -18.53
C GLY A 131 19.37 -15.80 -17.77
N GLU A 132 19.59 -16.31 -16.55
CA GLU A 132 20.62 -15.78 -15.63
C GLU A 132 22.05 -15.96 -16.14
N ASN A 133 22.36 -17.04 -16.89
CA ASN A 133 23.69 -17.30 -17.47
C ASN A 133 24.87 -17.14 -16.49
N GLU A 134 24.78 -17.78 -15.32
CA GLU A 134 25.80 -17.66 -14.25
C GLU A 134 26.03 -16.19 -13.82
N GLY A 135 24.97 -15.38 -13.83
CA GLY A 135 24.98 -13.97 -13.44
C GLY A 135 25.22 -12.98 -14.59
N ARG A 136 25.34 -13.44 -15.84
CA ARG A 136 25.53 -12.55 -17.01
C ARG A 136 24.23 -11.97 -17.57
N GLY A 137 23.11 -12.63 -17.35
CA GLY A 137 21.79 -12.20 -17.82
C GLY A 137 20.83 -11.88 -16.67
N LEU A 138 19.57 -11.65 -17.01
CA LEU A 138 18.55 -11.27 -16.02
C LEU A 138 18.11 -12.49 -15.21
N SER A 139 18.28 -12.43 -13.89
CA SER A 139 17.72 -13.42 -12.97
C SER A 139 16.28 -13.02 -12.60
N PRO A 140 15.29 -13.93 -12.75
CA PRO A 140 13.97 -13.69 -12.20
C PRO A 140 14.06 -13.57 -10.68
N TRP A 141 13.20 -12.74 -10.10
CA TRP A 141 13.04 -12.71 -8.65
C TRP A 141 12.50 -14.04 -8.15
N THR A 142 13.08 -14.51 -7.04
CA THR A 142 12.50 -15.61 -6.29
C THR A 142 11.19 -15.16 -5.63
N THR A 143 10.31 -16.10 -5.27
CA THR A 143 9.00 -15.77 -4.69
C THR A 143 9.09 -14.88 -3.44
N ASP A 144 10.14 -15.06 -2.62
CA ASP A 144 10.41 -14.21 -1.45
C ASP A 144 10.92 -12.82 -1.82
N MET A 145 11.69 -12.67 -2.90
CA MET A 145 12.09 -11.35 -3.40
C MET A 145 10.88 -10.60 -3.95
N SER A 146 10.03 -11.28 -4.73
CA SER A 146 8.77 -10.70 -5.20
C SER A 146 7.84 -10.30 -4.06
N GLU A 147 7.72 -11.14 -3.03
CA GLU A 147 6.92 -10.83 -1.83
C GLU A 147 7.52 -9.65 -1.03
N ARG A 148 8.85 -9.53 -0.95
CA ARG A 148 9.50 -8.35 -0.31
C ARG A 148 9.22 -7.07 -1.09
N PHE A 149 9.25 -7.14 -2.42
CA PHE A 149 9.04 -5.98 -3.28
C PHE A 149 7.57 -5.55 -3.32
N ASN A 150 6.65 -6.52 -3.42
CA ASN A 150 5.22 -6.27 -3.43
C ASN A 150 4.50 -7.21 -2.44
N PRO A 151 4.50 -6.86 -1.14
CA PRO A 151 3.88 -7.68 -0.10
C PRO A 151 2.40 -7.90 -0.38
N THR A 152 1.99 -9.17 -0.33
CA THR A 152 0.60 -9.57 -0.47
C THR A 152 0.08 -10.04 0.89
N PRO A 153 -0.75 -9.24 1.59
CA PRO A 153 -1.23 -9.59 2.93
C PRO A 153 -1.86 -10.99 2.99
N GLY A 154 -1.32 -11.82 3.89
CA GLY A 154 -1.80 -13.19 4.10
C GLY A 154 -1.40 -14.21 3.03
N SER A 155 -0.49 -13.87 2.12
CA SER A 155 0.08 -14.85 1.19
C SER A 155 0.87 -15.93 1.95
N GLN A 156 0.98 -17.13 1.37
CA GLN A 156 1.76 -18.21 1.99
C GLN A 156 3.22 -17.79 2.21
N THR A 157 3.82 -17.08 1.26
CA THR A 157 5.20 -16.60 1.36
C THR A 157 5.32 -15.52 2.43
N GLY A 158 4.39 -14.56 2.48
CA GLY A 158 4.37 -13.49 3.46
C GLY A 158 4.22 -14.02 4.89
N LEU A 159 3.31 -14.96 5.12
CA LEU A 159 3.13 -15.60 6.42
C LEU A 159 4.39 -16.36 6.87
N ALA A 160 5.01 -17.12 5.98
CA ALA A 160 6.25 -17.82 6.28
C ALA A 160 7.38 -16.83 6.62
N MET A 161 7.52 -15.75 5.86
CA MET A 161 8.51 -14.70 6.11
C MET A 161 8.28 -14.01 7.46
N GLN A 162 7.05 -13.66 7.77
CA GLN A 162 6.74 -13.04 9.05
C GLN A 162 7.02 -13.98 10.23
N LEU A 163 6.68 -15.26 10.10
CA LEU A 163 7.02 -16.25 11.12
C LEU A 163 8.54 -16.38 11.27
N ARG A 164 9.30 -16.38 10.17
CA ARG A 164 10.77 -16.38 10.21
C ARG A 164 11.29 -15.18 10.98
N ASP A 165 10.82 -13.97 10.66
CA ASP A 165 11.31 -12.73 11.28
C ASP A 165 10.97 -12.72 12.78
N LEU A 166 9.75 -13.10 13.14
CA LEU A 166 9.31 -13.26 14.53
C LEU A 166 10.21 -14.21 15.31
N MET A 167 10.49 -15.41 14.76
CA MET A 167 11.28 -16.43 15.44
C MET A 167 12.78 -16.10 15.47
N THR A 168 13.30 -15.45 14.44
CA THR A 168 14.70 -14.98 14.38
C THR A 168 14.94 -13.87 15.40
N ASN A 169 14.00 -12.92 15.54
CA ASN A 169 14.11 -11.84 16.50
C ASN A 169 13.93 -12.32 17.95
N ALA A 170 13.07 -13.32 18.17
CA ALA A 170 12.86 -13.90 19.49
C ALA A 170 14.05 -14.76 19.97
N TYR A 171 14.79 -15.38 19.03
CA TYR A 171 15.87 -16.32 19.33
C TYR A 171 17.08 -16.11 18.41
N PRO A 172 17.76 -14.96 18.50
CA PRO A 172 18.86 -14.60 17.58
C PRO A 172 20.10 -15.51 17.71
N ASP A 173 20.31 -16.12 18.88
CA ASP A 173 21.49 -16.95 19.17
C ASP A 173 21.23 -18.45 19.00
N ASP A 174 20.04 -18.82 18.53
CA ASP A 174 19.62 -20.22 18.43
C ASP A 174 20.02 -20.85 17.10
N ALA A 175 21.26 -21.36 17.06
CA ALA A 175 21.84 -21.93 15.85
C ALA A 175 21.00 -23.06 15.23
N GLN A 176 20.31 -23.87 16.04
CA GLN A 176 19.46 -24.95 15.54
C GLN A 176 18.23 -24.41 14.83
N LEU A 177 17.48 -23.53 15.48
CA LEU A 177 16.29 -22.88 14.89
C LEU A 177 16.66 -22.12 13.60
N LEU A 178 17.76 -21.35 13.64
CA LEU A 178 18.24 -20.61 12.47
C LEU A 178 18.67 -21.55 11.33
N GLY A 179 19.25 -22.72 11.66
CA GLY A 179 19.54 -23.79 10.72
C GLY A 179 18.27 -24.32 10.04
N HIS A 180 17.24 -24.65 10.81
CA HIS A 180 15.95 -25.11 10.27
C HIS A 180 15.29 -24.06 9.36
N LEU A 181 15.25 -22.80 9.79
CA LEU A 181 14.78 -21.69 8.97
C LEU A 181 15.60 -21.54 7.68
N THR A 182 16.92 -21.69 7.75
CA THR A 182 17.79 -21.67 6.57
C THR A 182 17.41 -22.79 5.60
N THR A 183 17.21 -24.02 6.07
CA THR A 183 16.77 -25.14 5.24
C THR A 183 15.42 -24.89 4.58
N ILE A 184 14.45 -24.30 5.28
CA ILE A 184 13.14 -23.96 4.69
C ILE A 184 13.28 -22.91 3.59
N PHE A 185 14.06 -21.86 3.82
CA PHE A 185 14.12 -20.70 2.93
C PHE A 185 15.12 -20.83 1.78
N ARG A 186 16.17 -21.63 1.94
CA ARG A 186 17.24 -21.81 0.95
C ARG A 186 17.37 -23.24 0.44
N GLY A 187 16.75 -24.21 1.10
CA GLY A 187 17.06 -25.62 0.91
C GLY A 187 18.33 -26.02 1.67
N GLY A 188 18.62 -27.31 1.72
CA GLY A 188 19.77 -27.83 2.46
C GLY A 188 19.65 -29.33 2.71
N TYR A 189 20.10 -29.76 3.89
CA TYR A 189 19.99 -31.13 4.36
C TYR A 189 19.21 -31.14 5.68
N ASN A 190 18.36 -32.14 5.87
CA ASN A 190 17.67 -32.35 7.14
C ASN A 190 18.60 -33.05 8.15
N THR A 191 18.07 -33.29 9.35
CA THR A 191 18.83 -33.92 10.46
C THR A 191 19.31 -35.33 10.10
N ALA A 192 18.60 -36.04 9.22
CA ALA A 192 19.00 -37.35 8.70
C ALA A 192 19.98 -37.29 7.51
N GLY A 193 20.50 -36.11 7.14
CA GLY A 193 21.42 -35.94 6.01
C GLY A 193 20.76 -36.06 4.63
N THR A 194 19.43 -36.04 4.55
CA THR A 194 18.68 -36.09 3.28
C THR A 194 18.52 -34.68 2.71
N ARG A 195 18.72 -34.54 1.40
CA ARG A 195 18.58 -33.25 0.71
C ARG A 195 17.12 -32.79 0.71
N VAL A 196 16.87 -31.60 1.25
CA VAL A 196 15.56 -30.95 1.28
C VAL A 196 15.58 -29.72 0.37
N ARG A 197 14.61 -29.65 -0.55
CA ARG A 197 14.39 -28.46 -1.39
C ARG A 197 13.70 -27.37 -0.56
N ARG A 198 13.86 -26.11 -0.95
CA ARG A 198 13.17 -24.95 -0.37
C ARG A 198 11.65 -25.20 -0.17
N ARG A 199 11.12 -24.86 1.02
CA ARG A 199 9.74 -25.15 1.49
C ARG A 199 8.95 -23.93 2.03
N VAL A 200 9.28 -22.71 1.59
CA VAL A 200 8.65 -21.47 2.11
C VAL A 200 7.12 -21.49 2.03
N THR A 201 6.54 -21.87 0.89
CA THR A 201 5.07 -21.90 0.72
C THR A 201 4.39 -23.01 1.51
N THR A 202 5.10 -24.11 1.81
CA THR A 202 4.61 -25.18 2.69
C THR A 202 4.47 -24.68 4.12
N LEU A 203 5.45 -23.94 4.64
CA LEU A 203 5.38 -23.34 5.98
C LEU A 203 4.17 -22.39 6.09
N GLY A 204 4.01 -21.49 5.12
CA GLY A 204 2.87 -20.57 5.11
C GLY A 204 1.52 -21.26 5.01
N ARG A 205 1.42 -22.31 4.18
CA ARG A 205 0.21 -23.13 4.06
C ARG A 205 -0.16 -23.82 5.37
N LEU A 206 0.84 -24.24 6.15
CA LEU A 206 0.64 -24.94 7.41
C LEU A 206 0.10 -24.02 8.51
N ILE A 207 0.58 -22.78 8.59
CA ILE A 207 0.17 -21.85 9.68
C ILE A 207 -1.08 -21.03 9.36
N ALA A 208 -1.47 -20.94 8.09
CA ALA A 208 -2.64 -20.18 7.66
C ALA A 208 -4.01 -20.67 8.20
N PRO A 209 -4.32 -21.98 8.32
CA PRO A 209 -5.65 -22.47 8.68
C PRO A 209 -6.12 -21.99 10.05
N LYS A 210 -7.42 -21.67 10.18
CA LYS A 210 -8.02 -21.25 11.47
C LYS A 210 -7.84 -22.29 12.59
N GLN A 211 -7.95 -23.58 12.26
CA GLN A 211 -7.78 -24.66 13.24
C GLN A 211 -6.36 -24.70 13.82
N MET A 212 -5.34 -24.29 13.05
CA MET A 212 -3.95 -24.18 13.53
C MET A 212 -3.79 -22.96 14.44
N GLN A 213 -4.36 -21.83 14.04
CA GLN A 213 -4.42 -20.60 14.84
C GLN A 213 -5.07 -20.85 16.22
N GLU A 214 -6.25 -21.49 16.22
CA GLU A 214 -7.00 -21.85 17.43
C GLU A 214 -6.22 -22.85 18.30
N ALA A 215 -5.70 -23.93 17.71
CA ALA A 215 -4.99 -24.98 18.47
C ALA A 215 -3.71 -24.50 19.15
N PHE A 216 -2.97 -23.56 18.54
CA PHE A 216 -1.66 -23.12 19.02
C PHE A 216 -1.63 -21.66 19.47
N GLY A 217 -2.80 -21.04 19.68
CA GLY A 217 -2.90 -19.75 20.39
C GLY A 217 -2.34 -18.54 19.63
N TYR A 218 -2.47 -18.47 18.31
CA TYR A 218 -2.13 -17.28 17.52
C TYR A 218 -3.26 -16.91 16.56
N ARG A 219 -3.23 -15.69 16.03
CA ARG A 219 -4.21 -15.19 15.06
C ARG A 219 -3.51 -14.45 13.94
N ILE A 220 -3.98 -14.66 12.71
CA ILE A 220 -3.52 -13.92 11.53
C ILE A 220 -4.53 -12.81 11.22
N GLU A 221 -4.08 -11.57 11.27
CA GLU A 221 -4.87 -10.41 10.89
C GLU A 221 -5.07 -10.39 9.37
N ARG A 222 -6.32 -10.38 8.89
CA ARG A 222 -6.63 -10.51 7.46
C ARG A 222 -6.20 -9.31 6.59
N SER A 223 -6.11 -8.12 7.18
CA SER A 223 -5.75 -6.87 6.51
C SER A 223 -4.26 -6.77 6.22
N SER A 224 -3.44 -7.10 7.23
CA SER A 224 -1.99 -6.95 7.20
C SER A 224 -1.26 -8.27 6.94
N GLY A 225 -1.93 -9.41 7.18
CA GLY A 225 -1.29 -10.71 7.28
C GLY A 225 -0.58 -10.95 8.62
N ALA A 226 -0.70 -10.03 9.59
CA ALA A 226 0.10 -10.06 10.80
C ALA A 226 -0.23 -11.22 11.75
N ILE A 227 0.79 -11.96 12.18
CA ILE A 227 0.71 -13.01 13.20
C ILE A 227 0.74 -12.37 14.60
N HIS A 228 -0.36 -12.47 15.32
CA HIS A 228 -0.53 -12.02 16.70
C HIS A 228 -0.62 -13.23 17.63
N MET A 229 0.18 -13.26 18.69
CA MET A 229 0.06 -14.31 19.72
C MET A 229 -1.08 -13.97 20.67
N ILE A 230 -2.00 -14.90 20.86
CA ILE A 230 -3.17 -14.75 21.74
C ILE A 230 -2.98 -15.56 23.03
N GLY A 231 -2.30 -16.71 22.93
CA GLY A 231 -1.93 -17.55 24.07
C GLY A 231 -0.62 -17.14 24.75
N PRO A 232 -0.18 -17.88 25.79
CA PRO A 232 1.09 -17.62 26.45
C PRO A 232 2.25 -17.64 25.46
N GLU A 233 2.98 -16.52 25.38
CA GLU A 233 3.97 -16.24 24.33
C GLU A 233 4.97 -17.39 24.14
N GLN A 234 5.51 -17.94 25.24
CA GLN A 234 6.47 -19.03 25.16
C GLN A 234 5.87 -20.32 24.59
N ALA A 235 4.63 -20.68 24.95
CA ALA A 235 3.98 -21.88 24.44
C ALA A 235 3.67 -21.77 22.93
N VAL A 236 3.27 -20.58 22.47
CA VAL A 236 3.06 -20.30 21.04
C VAL A 236 4.38 -20.41 20.28
N LYS A 237 5.47 -19.85 20.83
CA LYS A 237 6.81 -19.95 20.24
C LYS A 237 7.30 -21.40 20.19
N ASP A 238 7.07 -22.21 21.22
CA ASP A 238 7.44 -23.63 21.24
C ASP A 238 6.70 -24.43 20.15
N ALA A 239 5.40 -24.15 19.95
CA ALA A 239 4.64 -24.71 18.85
C ALA A 239 5.22 -24.30 17.48
N PHE A 240 5.57 -23.02 17.31
CA PHE A 240 6.23 -22.55 16.08
C PHE A 240 7.59 -23.21 15.85
N ARG A 241 8.40 -23.43 16.89
CA ARG A 241 9.68 -24.16 16.76
C ARG A 241 9.46 -25.57 16.24
N LYS A 242 8.44 -26.27 16.76
CA LYS A 242 8.07 -27.62 16.27
C LYS A 242 7.61 -27.60 14.82
N ILE A 243 6.75 -26.65 14.45
CA ILE A 243 6.27 -26.48 13.08
C ILE A 243 7.44 -26.22 12.11
N ILE A 244 8.36 -25.32 12.48
CA ILE A 244 9.56 -25.02 11.69
C ILE A 244 10.44 -26.27 11.55
N PHE A 245 10.66 -27.00 12.64
CA PHE A 245 11.41 -28.26 12.60
C PHE A 245 10.80 -29.24 11.59
N ASP A 246 9.50 -29.51 11.70
CA ASP A 246 8.82 -30.50 10.83
C ASP A 246 8.88 -30.13 9.34
N VAL A 247 8.71 -28.84 9.03
CA VAL A 247 8.82 -28.38 7.64
C VAL A 247 10.25 -28.47 7.13
N SER A 248 11.24 -28.22 7.98
CA SER A 248 12.65 -28.37 7.63
C SER A 248 13.07 -29.84 7.41
N GLU A 249 12.41 -30.78 8.08
CA GLU A 249 12.73 -32.21 8.00
C GLU A 249 12.22 -32.90 6.73
N GLY A 250 11.36 -32.22 5.95
CA GLY A 250 10.95 -32.68 4.63
C GLY A 250 9.47 -32.62 4.34
N MET A 251 8.64 -32.09 5.26
CA MET A 251 7.21 -31.91 5.02
C MET A 251 6.96 -31.15 3.70
N THR A 252 6.01 -31.65 2.94
CA THR A 252 5.64 -31.13 1.63
C THR A 252 4.21 -30.59 1.64
N ALA A 253 3.86 -29.85 0.59
CA ALA A 253 2.49 -29.39 0.41
C ALA A 253 1.46 -30.55 0.34
N ARG A 254 1.87 -31.76 -0.05
CA ARG A 254 0.98 -32.94 -0.14
C ARG A 254 0.56 -33.44 1.23
N ASP A 255 1.41 -33.26 2.24
CA ASP A 255 1.17 -33.72 3.60
C ASP A 255 0.16 -32.84 4.34
N ILE A 256 -0.20 -31.67 3.78
CA ILE A 256 -1.04 -30.64 4.41
C ILE A 256 -1.99 -29.94 3.39
N ASN A 257 -2.34 -30.62 2.30
CA ASN A 257 -3.13 -30.00 1.21
C ASN A 257 -4.64 -29.94 1.45
N ASN A 258 -5.15 -30.56 2.51
CA ASN A 258 -6.57 -30.58 2.85
C ASN A 258 -6.78 -30.49 4.37
N GLN A 259 -8.03 -30.25 4.79
CA GLN A 259 -8.33 -30.04 6.21
C GLN A 259 -8.12 -31.28 7.09
N ASP A 260 -8.33 -32.49 6.57
CA ASP A 260 -8.19 -33.70 7.38
C ASP A 260 -6.72 -34.01 7.67
N LEU A 261 -5.82 -33.76 6.71
CA LEU A 261 -4.38 -33.82 6.91
C LEU A 261 -3.89 -32.77 7.92
N ILE A 262 -4.44 -31.55 7.86
CA ILE A 262 -4.13 -30.51 8.86
C ILE A 262 -4.60 -30.94 10.25
N LYS A 263 -5.79 -31.52 10.39
CA LYS A 263 -6.28 -32.08 11.67
C LYS A 263 -5.39 -33.21 12.17
N GLY A 264 -4.97 -34.10 11.28
CA GLY A 264 -4.02 -35.18 11.59
C GLY A 264 -2.69 -34.64 12.12
N TYR A 265 -2.18 -33.58 11.49
CA TYR A 265 -0.98 -32.88 11.96
C TYR A 265 -1.20 -32.22 13.33
N ILE A 266 -2.30 -31.50 13.54
CA ILE A 266 -2.63 -30.90 14.85
C ILE A 266 -2.68 -31.97 15.96
N ALA A 267 -3.21 -33.15 15.65
CA ALA A 267 -3.26 -34.25 16.60
C ALA A 267 -1.86 -34.79 16.96
N SER A 268 -0.95 -34.87 15.99
CA SER A 268 0.41 -35.41 16.22
C SER A 268 1.29 -34.52 17.10
N ILE A 269 1.04 -33.20 17.10
CA ILE A 269 1.72 -32.23 17.97
C ILE A 269 0.81 -31.66 19.07
N SER A 270 -0.18 -32.44 19.51
CA SER A 270 -1.21 -32.02 20.47
C SER A 270 -0.69 -31.57 21.84
N HIS A 271 0.50 -32.01 22.25
CA HIS A 271 1.18 -31.58 23.48
C HIS A 271 1.66 -30.12 23.43
N PHE A 272 1.73 -29.51 22.24
CA PHE A 272 1.99 -28.08 22.07
C PHE A 272 0.71 -27.24 22.01
N LYS A 273 -0.48 -27.85 22.13
CA LYS A 273 -1.73 -27.08 22.13
C LYS A 273 -1.75 -26.10 23.29
N VAL A 274 -2.18 -24.89 22.99
CA VAL A 274 -2.34 -23.85 24.00
C VAL A 274 -3.77 -23.90 24.50
N PRO A 275 -4.02 -24.02 25.83
CA PRO A 275 -5.39 -23.99 26.37
C PRO A 275 -6.11 -22.71 25.95
N ASP A 276 -7.41 -22.81 25.65
CA ASP A 276 -8.24 -21.67 25.24
C ASP A 276 -8.14 -20.54 26.28
N GLY A 277 -7.55 -19.41 25.87
CA GLY A 277 -7.47 -18.19 26.68
C GLY A 277 -8.81 -17.45 26.84
N SER A 278 -9.95 -18.11 26.62
CA SER A 278 -11.28 -17.49 26.72
C SER A 278 -11.91 -17.56 28.12
N ALA A 279 -11.22 -18.14 29.12
CA ALA A 279 -11.83 -18.45 30.42
C ALA A 279 -11.45 -17.55 31.62
N ASN A 280 -10.61 -16.51 31.49
CA ASN A 280 -10.22 -15.68 32.63
C ASN A 280 -10.36 -14.17 32.37
N LEU A 281 -11.60 -13.68 32.33
CA LEU A 281 -11.96 -12.28 32.64
C LEU A 281 -13.29 -12.24 33.43
N THR A 282 -13.37 -12.97 34.53
CA THR A 282 -14.41 -12.79 35.56
C THR A 282 -13.77 -12.93 36.93
N GLY A 283 -13.43 -11.80 37.54
CA GLY A 283 -12.90 -11.79 38.90
C GLY A 283 -12.10 -10.54 39.26
N SER A 284 -12.68 -9.36 39.13
CA SER A 284 -12.23 -8.21 39.92
C SER A 284 -13.37 -7.83 40.85
N SER A 285 -13.29 -8.37 42.07
CA SER A 285 -14.04 -7.87 43.22
C SER A 285 -13.50 -6.48 43.58
N ASN A 286 -14.35 -5.48 43.40
CA ASN A 286 -14.23 -4.19 44.09
C ASN A 286 -14.09 -4.41 45.60
N PRO A 287 -13.35 -3.52 46.28
CA PRO A 287 -13.98 -2.79 47.35
C PRO A 287 -13.91 -1.28 47.09
N SER A 288 -15.08 -0.65 47.16
CA SER A 288 -15.28 0.80 47.22
C SER A 288 -14.69 1.41 48.51
N PRO A 289 -14.47 2.73 48.54
CA PRO A 289 -13.52 3.38 49.45
C PRO A 289 -14.13 3.77 50.80
N SER A 290 -13.30 3.75 51.83
CA SER A 290 -13.59 4.35 53.14
C SER A 290 -13.44 5.87 53.10
N SER A 291 -14.41 6.52 53.73
CA SER A 291 -14.46 7.93 54.08
C SER A 291 -13.46 8.27 55.19
N GLY A 292 -12.78 9.42 55.07
CA GLY A 292 -11.95 10.00 56.12
C GLY A 292 -11.77 11.50 55.88
N GLN A 293 -12.23 12.30 56.84
CA GLN A 293 -12.47 13.74 56.76
C GLN A 293 -11.21 14.61 57.02
N SER A 294 -11.36 15.90 56.70
CA SER A 294 -10.92 17.08 57.47
C SER A 294 -9.53 17.72 57.23
N SER A 295 -9.58 18.90 56.58
CA SER A 295 -9.33 20.24 57.16
C SER A 295 -8.05 21.03 56.83
N ALA A 296 -8.33 22.27 56.37
CA ALA A 296 -7.60 23.55 56.45
C ALA A 296 -6.46 23.82 55.43
N PRO A 297 -6.41 25.04 54.86
CA PRO A 297 -5.85 26.16 55.62
C PRO A 297 -6.68 27.47 55.62
N SER A 298 -6.62 28.17 56.74
CA SER A 298 -6.78 29.62 56.91
C SER A 298 -5.53 30.32 56.33
N SER A 299 -5.45 31.60 55.95
CA SER A 299 -6.22 32.82 56.19
C SER A 299 -5.47 33.92 55.42
N GLY A 300 -6.17 34.91 54.86
CA GLY A 300 -5.53 36.10 54.28
C GLY A 300 -6.54 37.01 53.60
N ARG A 301 -7.10 37.95 54.36
CA ARG A 301 -8.22 38.83 54.02
C ARG A 301 -7.71 40.27 53.82
N GLY A 302 -8.32 41.02 52.91
CA GLY A 302 -8.22 42.49 52.78
C GLY A 302 -8.65 42.95 51.38
N ILE A 303 -9.94 43.20 51.10
CA ILE A 303 -10.81 44.36 51.41
C ILE A 303 -10.61 45.57 50.47
N ALA A 304 -11.76 45.94 49.86
CA ALA A 304 -12.24 47.27 49.42
C ALA A 304 -12.01 47.78 47.99
N THR A 305 -13.06 48.47 47.54
CA THR A 305 -13.55 48.85 46.21
C THR A 305 -13.32 50.38 45.91
N PRO A 306 -13.78 50.96 44.77
CA PRO A 306 -13.13 51.99 43.91
C PRO A 306 -13.57 53.45 44.29
N PRO A 307 -13.58 54.57 43.48
CA PRO A 307 -13.47 54.84 42.02
C PRO A 307 -12.49 56.01 41.65
N THR A 308 -12.33 56.55 40.43
CA THR A 308 -13.17 57.63 39.82
C THR A 308 -12.51 58.18 38.53
N SER A 309 -13.36 58.72 37.66
CA SER A 309 -13.24 59.40 36.37
C SER A 309 -12.28 60.60 36.22
N GLY A 310 -11.92 60.94 34.97
CA GLY A 310 -11.35 62.24 34.58
C GLY A 310 -11.31 62.44 33.06
N SER A 311 -11.83 63.58 32.60
CA SER A 311 -12.30 63.91 31.25
C SER A 311 -11.51 65.04 30.58
N GLY A 312 -11.46 65.08 29.24
CA GLY A 312 -11.44 66.34 28.46
C GLY A 312 -10.20 66.66 27.60
N PRO A 313 -10.31 67.55 26.58
CA PRO A 313 -9.93 67.26 25.19
C PRO A 313 -8.96 68.28 24.55
N GLN A 314 -8.40 67.97 23.36
CA GLN A 314 -8.24 68.93 22.23
C GLN A 314 -7.63 68.28 20.95
N GLN A 315 -8.35 68.43 19.82
CA GLN A 315 -7.83 68.28 18.45
C GLN A 315 -7.09 69.56 18.02
N PRO A 316 -6.19 69.48 17.02
CA PRO A 316 -6.57 69.92 15.67
C PRO A 316 -6.16 68.96 14.53
N LEU A 317 -6.99 68.88 13.49
CA LEU A 317 -6.76 68.29 12.15
C LEU A 317 -6.28 69.41 11.18
N PRO A 318 -5.91 69.19 9.89
CA PRO A 318 -5.42 67.99 9.17
C PRO A 318 -4.14 68.24 8.32
N THR A 319 -3.42 67.18 7.96
CA THR A 319 -2.73 67.07 6.65
C THR A 319 -2.69 65.58 6.27
N PRO A 320 -3.09 65.15 5.07
CA PRO A 320 -3.31 63.74 4.78
C PRO A 320 -1.99 62.99 4.54
N PRO A 321 -1.69 61.89 5.27
CA PRO A 321 -0.70 60.93 4.83
C PRO A 321 -1.36 59.84 3.97
N ALA A 322 -0.57 59.33 3.03
CA ALA A 322 -0.95 58.37 2.00
C ALA A 322 -1.71 57.15 2.53
N ALA A 323 -2.61 56.63 1.69
CA ALA A 323 -3.43 55.46 1.95
C ALA A 323 -2.59 54.28 2.49
N PRO A 324 -3.05 53.58 3.55
CA PRO A 324 -2.35 52.42 4.06
C PRO A 324 -2.45 51.29 3.04
N ILE A 325 -1.29 50.86 2.53
CA ILE A 325 -1.15 49.60 1.80
C ILE A 325 -1.67 48.50 2.73
N ALA A 326 -2.75 47.84 2.33
CA ALA A 326 -3.27 46.69 3.02
C ALA A 326 -2.15 45.65 3.16
N ARG A 327 -1.62 45.48 4.38
CA ARG A 327 -0.72 44.37 4.70
C ARG A 327 -1.51 43.09 4.44
N ARG A 328 -1.21 42.41 3.33
CA ARG A 328 -1.66 41.04 3.08
C ARG A 328 -1.24 40.22 4.30
N ARG A 329 -2.20 39.86 5.15
CA ARG A 329 -1.98 38.88 6.22
C ARG A 329 -1.61 37.57 5.53
N HIS A 330 -0.38 37.11 5.73
CA HIS A 330 -0.03 35.74 5.36
C HIS A 330 -0.98 34.77 6.08
N PRO A 331 -1.49 33.72 5.42
CA PRO A 331 -2.29 32.70 6.07
C PRO A 331 -1.52 32.15 7.28
N ARG A 332 -2.17 32.07 8.44
CA ARG A 332 -1.55 31.46 9.62
C ARG A 332 -1.44 29.96 9.35
N VAL A 333 -0.21 29.48 9.23
CA VAL A 333 0.10 28.05 9.04
C VAL A 333 -0.40 27.27 10.26
N GLU A 334 -1.07 26.15 10.02
CA GLU A 334 -1.55 25.25 11.06
C GLU A 334 -0.38 24.71 11.91
N ARG A 335 -0.48 24.82 13.23
CA ARG A 335 0.59 24.38 14.17
C ARG A 335 0.33 23.00 14.76
N SER A 336 -0.92 22.58 14.83
CA SER A 336 -1.37 21.30 15.39
C SER A 336 -2.38 20.67 14.45
N ILE A 337 -2.42 19.35 14.33
CA ILE A 337 -3.36 18.69 13.42
C ILE A 337 -4.82 19.02 13.81
N PHE A 338 -5.66 19.28 12.80
CA PHE A 338 -7.05 19.69 12.93
C PHE A 338 -7.25 20.87 13.90
N GLN A 339 -6.40 21.90 13.80
CA GLN A 339 -6.34 22.99 14.77
C GLN A 339 -7.71 23.65 14.99
N GLY A 340 -8.19 23.59 16.23
CA GLY A 340 -9.45 24.20 16.65
C GLY A 340 -10.71 23.39 16.33
N LEU A 341 -10.58 22.21 15.73
CA LEU A 341 -11.69 21.28 15.54
C LEU A 341 -12.19 20.77 16.90
N ARG A 342 -13.51 20.67 17.06
CA ARG A 342 -14.16 20.05 18.23
C ARG A 342 -15.23 19.09 17.73
N LEU A 343 -15.24 17.88 18.29
CA LEU A 343 -16.16 16.81 17.94
C LEU A 343 -17.15 16.60 19.09
N ALA A 344 -18.27 17.31 19.07
CA ALA A 344 -19.23 17.31 20.17
C ALA A 344 -20.14 16.08 20.20
N ARG A 345 -20.34 15.42 19.06
CA ARG A 345 -21.30 14.32 18.89
C ARG A 345 -20.65 12.95 18.74
N PHE A 346 -19.32 12.89 18.82
CA PHE A 346 -18.54 11.65 18.89
C PHE A 346 -18.44 11.09 20.32
N GLN A 347 -18.05 9.82 20.47
CA GLN A 347 -17.78 9.19 21.76
C GLN A 347 -16.64 9.92 22.47
N LEU A 348 -16.72 9.96 23.81
CA LEU A 348 -15.73 10.64 24.65
C LEU A 348 -14.30 10.20 24.34
N ARG A 349 -14.08 8.91 24.05
CA ARG A 349 -12.77 8.40 23.65
C ARG A 349 -12.25 9.04 22.35
N THR A 350 -13.09 9.16 21.33
CA THR A 350 -12.72 9.77 20.04
C THR A 350 -12.42 11.25 20.22
N PHE A 351 -13.27 11.95 20.98
CA PHE A 351 -13.06 13.35 21.36
C PHE A 351 -11.76 13.58 22.13
N ASP A 352 -11.52 12.81 23.20
CA ASP A 352 -10.31 12.94 24.03
C ASP A 352 -9.03 12.64 23.24
N THR A 353 -9.09 11.67 22.32
CA THR A 353 -7.96 11.35 21.44
C THR A 353 -7.63 12.52 20.53
N LEU A 354 -8.64 13.19 19.94
CA LEU A 354 -8.44 14.40 19.13
C LEU A 354 -7.82 15.53 19.95
N VAL A 355 -8.35 15.81 21.15
CA VAL A 355 -7.85 16.89 22.01
C VAL A 355 -6.41 16.64 22.44
N GLN A 356 -6.04 15.39 22.70
CA GLN A 356 -4.65 15.03 23.01
C GLN A 356 -3.75 15.17 21.77
N ALA A 357 -4.21 14.73 20.60
CA ALA A 357 -3.46 14.84 19.35
C ALA A 357 -3.21 16.30 18.93
N GLN A 358 -4.16 17.21 19.21
CA GLN A 358 -4.04 18.65 18.98
C GLN A 358 -2.97 19.33 19.85
N ARG A 359 -2.37 18.63 20.83
CA ARG A 359 -1.23 19.15 21.61
C ARG A 359 0.11 18.91 20.92
N LEU A 360 0.14 18.09 19.87
CA LEU A 360 1.35 17.83 19.09
C LEU A 360 1.61 19.01 18.16
N ASP A 361 2.81 19.56 18.26
CA ASP A 361 3.29 20.59 17.33
C ASP A 361 3.84 19.91 16.07
N ILE A 362 3.30 20.29 14.90
CA ILE A 362 3.58 19.60 13.63
C ILE A 362 5.05 19.76 13.22
N ASP A 363 5.69 20.90 13.51
CA ASP A 363 7.06 21.15 13.07
C ASP A 363 8.10 20.39 13.92
N THR A 364 7.80 20.18 15.21
CA THR A 364 8.68 19.46 16.14
C THR A 364 8.38 17.96 16.24
N MET A 365 7.14 17.54 15.97
CA MET A 365 6.67 16.16 16.14
C MET A 365 6.01 15.59 14.87
N THR A 366 6.54 15.91 13.69
CA THR A 366 5.99 15.58 12.36
C THR A 366 5.50 14.13 12.23
N LEU A 367 6.35 13.15 12.52
CA LEU A 367 6.03 11.74 12.30
C LEU A 367 4.90 11.27 13.23
N VAL A 368 4.93 11.71 14.49
CA VAL A 368 3.90 11.39 15.49
C VAL A 368 2.59 12.08 15.10
N ALA A 369 2.65 13.34 14.68
CA ALA A 369 1.49 14.08 14.20
C ALA A 369 0.85 13.41 12.97
N GLY A 370 1.66 12.93 12.01
CA GLY A 370 1.19 12.19 10.83
C GLY A 370 0.49 10.87 11.19
N VAL A 371 1.05 10.09 12.12
CA VAL A 371 0.39 8.89 12.67
C VAL A 371 -0.95 9.26 13.31
N MET A 372 -0.99 10.36 14.07
CA MET A 372 -2.23 10.79 14.73
C MET A 372 -3.30 11.25 13.74
N VAL A 373 -2.95 11.86 12.60
CA VAL A 373 -3.93 12.15 11.53
C VAL A 373 -4.63 10.86 11.09
N ARG A 374 -3.87 9.79 10.80
CA ARG A 374 -4.43 8.48 10.41
C ARG A 374 -5.39 7.94 11.47
N VAL A 375 -4.99 7.99 12.74
CA VAL A 375 -5.76 7.46 13.87
C VAL A 375 -7.06 8.24 14.06
N ILE A 376 -7.01 9.58 14.04
CA ILE A 376 -8.20 10.41 14.22
C ILE A 376 -9.19 10.20 13.08
N VAL A 377 -8.73 10.21 11.83
CA VAL A 377 -9.61 9.96 10.68
C VAL A 377 -10.22 8.56 10.75
N GLU A 378 -9.44 7.53 11.12
CA GLU A 378 -9.96 6.16 11.30
C GLU A 378 -11.06 6.10 12.37
N LEU A 379 -10.80 6.66 13.56
CA LEU A 379 -11.74 6.63 14.67
C LEU A 379 -13.04 7.32 14.29
N CYS A 380 -12.95 8.52 13.71
CA CYS A 380 -14.14 9.28 13.35
C CYS A 380 -14.96 8.59 12.27
N VAL A 381 -14.32 8.11 11.21
CA VAL A 381 -15.00 7.45 10.10
C VAL A 381 -15.61 6.11 10.54
N THR A 382 -14.91 5.35 11.41
CA THR A 382 -15.44 4.08 11.95
C THR A 382 -16.66 4.33 12.82
N GLU A 383 -16.56 5.29 13.75
CA GLU A 383 -17.68 5.61 14.64
C GLU A 383 -18.89 6.13 13.86
N ALA A 384 -18.67 6.94 12.82
CA ALA A 384 -19.74 7.42 11.95
C ALA A 384 -20.42 6.28 11.17
N VAL A 385 -19.65 5.34 10.62
CA VAL A 385 -20.21 4.15 9.96
C VAL A 385 -21.13 3.37 10.91
N ASP A 386 -20.69 3.18 12.15
CA ASP A 386 -21.45 2.44 13.16
C ASP A 386 -22.72 3.21 13.59
N LYS A 387 -22.60 4.51 13.92
CA LYS A 387 -23.73 5.34 14.38
C LYS A 387 -24.79 5.57 13.30
N LEU A 388 -24.37 5.73 12.06
CA LEU A 388 -25.25 5.97 10.92
C LEU A 388 -25.70 4.66 10.25
N ALA A 389 -25.26 3.50 10.75
CA ALA A 389 -25.55 2.18 10.20
C ALA A 389 -25.24 2.06 8.69
N LEU A 390 -24.12 2.63 8.24
CA LEU A 390 -23.76 2.69 6.83
C LEU A 390 -23.29 1.34 6.31
N THR A 391 -23.70 0.99 5.10
CA THR A 391 -23.21 -0.21 4.43
C THR A 391 -21.87 0.08 3.76
N VAL A 392 -20.81 -0.58 4.22
CA VAL A 392 -19.48 -0.48 3.63
C VAL A 392 -19.29 -1.60 2.61
N THR A 393 -19.23 -1.23 1.33
CA THR A 393 -19.05 -2.20 0.23
C THR A 393 -17.64 -2.80 0.27
N GLY A 394 -17.55 -4.13 0.30
CA GLY A 394 -16.28 -4.87 0.30
C GLY A 394 -15.65 -5.01 1.70
N ARG A 395 -14.31 -5.06 1.78
CA ARG A 395 -13.61 -5.11 3.07
C ARG A 395 -13.73 -3.75 3.78
N PRO A 396 -13.89 -3.69 5.12
CA PRO A 396 -14.04 -2.44 5.88
C PRO A 396 -12.71 -1.70 6.08
N THR A 397 -11.97 -1.46 5.00
CA THR A 397 -10.74 -0.66 5.01
C THR A 397 -11.06 0.82 5.23
N LEU A 398 -10.09 1.64 5.66
CA LEU A 398 -10.28 3.09 5.77
C LEU A 398 -10.86 3.68 4.48
N ARG A 399 -10.30 3.31 3.33
CA ARG A 399 -10.73 3.80 2.02
C ARG A 399 -12.21 3.52 1.76
N ASN A 400 -12.66 2.30 2.02
CA ASN A 400 -14.05 1.93 1.79
C ASN A 400 -15.00 2.59 2.79
N LYS A 401 -14.56 2.78 4.04
CA LYS A 401 -15.34 3.52 5.04
C LYS A 401 -15.42 5.02 4.72
N LEU A 402 -14.31 5.62 4.30
CA LEU A 402 -14.28 7.01 3.80
C LEU A 402 -15.24 7.20 2.63
N LYS A 403 -15.22 6.26 1.66
CA LYS A 403 -16.16 6.28 0.54
C LYS A 403 -17.62 6.27 1.01
N ALA A 404 -17.99 5.32 1.87
CA ALA A 404 -19.36 5.20 2.37
C ALA A 404 -19.82 6.46 3.12
N VAL A 405 -18.96 7.04 3.95
CA VAL A 405 -19.27 8.28 4.68
C VAL A 405 -19.35 9.49 3.75
N LEU A 406 -18.44 9.62 2.79
CA LEU A 406 -18.46 10.73 1.84
C LEU A 406 -19.69 10.68 0.93
N GLU A 407 -20.11 9.50 0.48
CA GLU A 407 -21.36 9.30 -0.28
C GLU A 407 -22.60 9.61 0.57
N GLN A 408 -22.55 9.38 1.88
CA GLN A 408 -23.62 9.75 2.81
C GLN A 408 -23.72 11.27 3.00
N LEU A 409 -22.59 11.98 3.07
CA LEU A 409 -22.54 13.43 3.25
C LEU A 409 -22.84 14.20 1.96
N ASP A 410 -22.37 13.68 0.82
CA ASP A 410 -22.64 14.21 -0.50
C ASP A 410 -22.98 13.05 -1.46
N PRO A 411 -24.29 12.80 -1.72
CA PRO A 411 -24.73 11.74 -2.63
C PRO A 411 -24.22 11.89 -4.07
N GLN A 412 -23.76 13.07 -4.47
CA GLN A 412 -23.19 13.35 -5.79
C GLN A 412 -21.66 13.37 -5.81
N ILE A 413 -20.99 13.02 -4.69
CA ILE A 413 -19.53 13.08 -4.56
C ILE A 413 -18.80 12.25 -5.62
N GLY A 414 -19.41 11.16 -6.11
CA GLY A 414 -18.86 10.33 -7.18
C GLY A 414 -18.85 10.99 -8.57
N HIS A 415 -19.67 12.01 -8.79
CA HIS A 415 -19.81 12.69 -10.08
C HIS A 415 -18.92 13.93 -10.17
N SER A 416 -17.87 13.88 -10.97
CA SER A 416 -16.85 14.95 -11.05
C SER A 416 -17.40 16.35 -11.36
N GLN A 417 -18.51 16.46 -12.12
CA GLN A 417 -19.14 17.72 -12.48
C GLN A 417 -20.13 18.25 -11.43
N ASN A 418 -20.64 17.37 -10.56
CA ASN A 418 -21.74 17.70 -9.64
C ASN A 418 -21.35 17.63 -8.16
N ARG A 419 -20.15 17.10 -7.84
CA ARG A 419 -19.67 17.00 -6.47
C ARG A 419 -19.51 18.36 -5.79
N GLY A 420 -19.82 18.42 -4.50
CA GLY A 420 -19.60 19.60 -3.68
C GLY A 420 -18.12 19.94 -3.54
N PRO A 421 -17.71 21.22 -3.68
CA PRO A 421 -16.29 21.61 -3.60
C PRO A 421 -15.69 21.41 -2.21
N ARG A 422 -16.52 21.38 -1.15
CA ARG A 422 -16.09 21.26 0.25
C ARG A 422 -15.44 19.91 0.57
N LEU A 423 -15.99 18.82 0.03
CA LEU A 423 -15.51 17.44 0.27
C LEU A 423 -14.73 16.87 -0.93
N ALA A 424 -14.63 17.62 -2.03
CA ALA A 424 -13.97 17.18 -3.25
C ALA A 424 -12.52 16.75 -3.01
N ALA A 425 -11.76 17.50 -2.20
CA ALA A 425 -10.37 17.16 -1.87
C ALA A 425 -10.28 15.82 -1.11
N ALA A 426 -11.06 15.65 -0.03
CA ALA A 426 -11.12 14.40 0.73
C ALA A 426 -11.58 13.21 -0.11
N TRP A 427 -12.51 13.43 -1.06
CA TRP A 427 -12.90 12.42 -2.03
C TRP A 427 -11.74 12.02 -2.94
N MET A 428 -11.14 13.00 -3.64
CA MET A 428 -10.03 12.73 -4.56
C MET A 428 -8.84 12.07 -3.85
N ASP A 429 -8.56 12.46 -2.61
CA ASP A 429 -7.44 11.93 -1.83
C ASP A 429 -7.71 10.56 -1.18
N SER A 430 -8.99 10.18 -1.08
CA SER A 430 -9.40 8.86 -0.56
C SER A 430 -9.62 7.82 -1.65
N GLN A 431 -10.08 8.20 -2.85
CA GLN A 431 -10.30 7.26 -3.95
C GLN A 431 -8.99 6.76 -4.55
N LYS A 432 -9.01 5.56 -5.12
CA LYS A 432 -7.91 5.01 -5.91
C LYS A 432 -8.41 4.80 -7.33
N ASP A 433 -8.63 5.90 -8.04
CA ASP A 433 -8.87 5.86 -9.47
C ASP A 433 -7.53 6.04 -10.18
N ASN A 434 -7.33 5.30 -11.27
CA ASN A 434 -6.06 4.99 -11.92
C ASN A 434 -5.24 6.17 -12.51
N ALA A 435 -5.37 7.41 -12.02
CA ALA A 435 -4.53 8.52 -12.48
C ALA A 435 -4.39 9.61 -11.40
N ALA A 436 -3.16 9.78 -10.91
CA ALA A 436 -2.59 10.94 -10.19
C ALA A 436 -3.24 11.43 -8.87
N ASN A 437 -4.46 11.02 -8.50
CA ASN A 437 -5.12 11.43 -7.26
C ASN A 437 -5.44 10.21 -6.38
N GLY A 438 -5.25 10.31 -5.07
CA GLY A 438 -5.57 9.21 -4.13
C GLY A 438 -4.49 8.79 -3.15
N LEU A 439 -3.48 9.64 -2.92
CA LEU A 439 -2.34 9.30 -2.07
C LEU A 439 -2.63 9.49 -0.58
N GLY A 440 -3.69 10.17 -0.17
CA GLY A 440 -3.98 10.48 1.24
C GLY A 440 -3.97 9.28 2.16
N VAL A 441 -4.74 8.25 1.80
CA VAL A 441 -4.79 6.99 2.56
C VAL A 441 -3.45 6.26 2.53
N ASP A 442 -2.73 6.33 1.41
CA ASP A 442 -1.44 5.65 1.22
C ASP A 442 -0.32 6.37 2.00
N ILE A 443 -0.32 7.71 2.05
CA ILE A 443 0.56 8.56 2.87
C ILE A 443 0.26 8.33 4.35
N MET A 444 -1.02 8.34 4.74
CA MET A 444 -1.42 8.03 6.12
C MET A 444 -1.01 6.60 6.53
N ASN A 445 -1.07 5.62 5.62
CA ASN A 445 -0.56 4.28 5.88
C ASN A 445 0.97 4.23 5.95
N ALA A 446 1.66 5.03 5.14
CA ALA A 446 3.12 5.13 5.17
C ALA A 446 3.63 5.63 6.53
N TYR A 447 2.97 6.63 7.15
CA TYR A 447 3.33 7.10 8.50
C TYR A 447 3.29 6.00 9.57
N VAL A 448 2.46 4.96 9.38
CA VAL A 448 2.29 3.87 10.36
C VAL A 448 3.13 2.64 10.01
N HIS A 449 3.28 2.33 8.72
CA HIS A 449 3.78 1.03 8.27
C HIS A 449 5.09 1.11 7.47
N SER A 450 5.53 2.30 7.03
CA SER A 450 6.77 2.48 6.29
C SER A 450 7.88 2.98 7.20
N PHE A 451 9.04 2.31 7.15
CA PHE A 451 10.25 2.75 7.85
C PHE A 451 11.20 3.57 6.94
N THR A 452 10.90 3.66 5.65
CA THR A 452 11.75 4.30 4.63
C THR A 452 11.19 5.63 4.11
N GLN A 453 9.89 5.88 4.29
CA GLN A 453 9.25 7.09 3.78
C GLN A 453 9.33 8.22 4.80
N THR A 454 9.95 9.33 4.40
CA THR A 454 10.10 10.54 5.20
C THR A 454 9.19 11.63 4.65
N ALA A 455 7.97 11.71 5.17
CA ALA A 455 7.03 12.78 4.84
C ALA A 455 7.22 13.98 5.79
N GLY A 456 7.10 15.19 5.24
CA GLY A 456 7.47 16.44 5.92
C GLY A 456 6.30 17.13 6.64
N PRO A 457 6.57 18.20 7.41
CA PRO A 457 5.53 19.01 8.06
C PRO A 457 4.47 19.57 7.12
N SER A 458 4.78 19.75 5.82
CA SER A 458 3.84 20.15 4.79
C SER A 458 2.78 19.09 4.51
N ASP A 459 3.17 17.82 4.55
CA ASP A 459 2.31 16.70 4.17
C ASP A 459 1.29 16.42 5.27
N VAL A 460 1.72 16.52 6.53
CA VAL A 460 0.82 16.43 7.70
C VAL A 460 -0.25 17.52 7.66
N ARG A 461 0.14 18.75 7.30
CA ARG A 461 -0.80 19.88 7.16
C ARG A 461 -1.75 19.68 5.99
N ALA A 462 -1.25 19.22 4.84
CA ALA A 462 -2.08 18.94 3.68
C ALA A 462 -3.16 17.89 4.00
N LEU A 463 -2.79 16.81 4.72
CA LEU A 463 -3.76 15.80 5.17
C LEU A 463 -4.77 16.37 6.18
N SER A 464 -4.28 17.11 7.16
CA SER A 464 -5.12 17.76 8.17
C SER A 464 -6.15 18.70 7.54
N GLU A 465 -5.71 19.58 6.63
CA GLU A 465 -6.57 20.50 5.88
C GLU A 465 -7.57 19.75 4.97
N THR A 466 -7.12 18.69 4.31
CA THR A 466 -7.95 17.90 3.39
C THR A 466 -9.09 17.19 4.10
N TYR A 467 -8.82 16.56 5.25
CA TYR A 467 -9.83 15.75 5.97
C TYR A 467 -10.61 16.54 7.02
N ARG A 468 -10.20 17.77 7.37
CA ARG A 468 -10.91 18.57 8.37
C ARG A 468 -12.39 18.81 8.03
N PRO A 469 -12.78 19.24 6.80
CA PRO A 469 -14.19 19.48 6.48
C PRO A 469 -15.06 18.24 6.63
N LEU A 470 -14.51 17.06 6.29
CA LEU A 470 -15.19 15.78 6.49
C LEU A 470 -15.52 15.55 7.97
N LEU A 471 -14.57 15.80 8.88
CA LEU A 471 -14.78 15.60 10.31
C LEU A 471 -15.80 16.59 10.89
N GLU A 472 -15.80 17.83 10.41
CA GLU A 472 -16.80 18.84 10.79
C GLU A 472 -18.21 18.43 10.33
N ASP A 473 -18.33 17.98 9.08
CA ASP A 473 -19.63 17.62 8.51
C ASP A 473 -20.18 16.33 9.14
N LEU A 474 -19.30 15.39 9.50
CA LEU A 474 -19.64 14.20 10.30
C LEU A 474 -20.16 14.55 11.70
N ASP A 475 -19.48 15.45 12.41
CA ASP A 475 -19.91 15.90 13.73
C ASP A 475 -21.26 16.63 13.66
N GLY A 476 -21.54 17.33 12.57
CA GLY A 476 -22.84 17.95 12.33
C GLY A 476 -23.96 16.96 12.02
N LEU A 477 -23.63 15.83 11.39
CA LEU A 477 -24.59 14.83 10.90
C LEU A 477 -25.03 13.82 11.97
N MET A 478 -24.10 13.33 12.80
CA MET A 478 -24.41 12.42 13.92
C MET A 478 -25.10 13.16 15.06
#